data_AF-A0A8T8CWI1-F1
#
_entry.id   AF-A0A8T8CWI1-F1
#
_cell.length_a   1.000
_cell.length_b   1.000
_cell.length_c   1.000
_cell.angle_alpha   90.00
_cell.angle_beta   90.00
_cell.angle_gamma   90.00
#
_symmetry.space_group_name_H-M   'P 1'
#
loop_
_entity.id
_entity.type
_entity.pdbx_description
1 polymer ?
#
loop_
_entity_poly.entity_id
_entity_poly.type
_entity_poly.pdbx_seq_one_letter_code
_entity_poly.pdbx_strand_id
1 'polypeptide(L)'
;MILARSMIETIAAALSAHGLTLRGGFNFAGDEETPSGLSGGAARSVLLVGQAGAAPWPHFLRWKESQLQAVANPLDTWSREVIGGVANDFGARAVSPSDRPYLPFQQWAMRAEGLRPSPLGILMHPQYGLWHAYRGALLFEVEIALHEPRGVIHLCDTCVDKPCLKSCPVSAYSADGFAYETCLAHVRGQSGAPCRTGGCLDRNACPYGVDYRYPPQVQAFHMAAFAGR
;
A
#
# COMPACT_ATOMS: atom_id res chain seq x y z
N MET A 1 13.25 -17.30 19.14
CA MET A 1 11.80 -17.10 18.97
C MET A 1 11.24 -15.91 19.79
N ILE A 2 11.54 -15.79 21.09
CA ILE A 2 11.02 -14.69 21.93
C ILE A 2 11.56 -13.30 21.50
N LEU A 3 12.85 -13.19 21.19
CA LEU A 3 13.48 -11.93 20.75
C LEU A 3 12.92 -11.40 19.40
N ALA A 4 12.69 -12.29 18.44
CA ALA A 4 12.14 -11.90 17.12
C ALA A 4 10.67 -11.46 17.21
N ARG A 5 9.87 -12.13 18.04
CA ARG A 5 8.47 -11.74 18.29
C ARG A 5 8.40 -10.36 18.95
N SER A 6 9.24 -10.13 19.96
CA SER A 6 9.36 -8.83 20.62
C SER A 6 9.76 -7.72 19.64
N MET A 7 10.69 -7.98 18.71
CA MET A 7 11.09 -7.01 17.69
C MET A 7 9.94 -6.61 16.75
N ILE A 8 9.20 -7.59 16.21
CA ILE A 8 8.06 -7.32 15.31
C ILE A 8 6.98 -6.49 16.04
N GLU A 9 6.68 -6.83 17.29
CA GLU A 9 5.71 -6.11 18.10
C GLU A 9 6.16 -4.64 18.35
N THR A 10 7.45 -4.41 18.63
CA THR A 10 7.99 -3.05 18.80
C THR A 10 8.00 -2.26 17.48
N ILE A 11 8.36 -2.88 16.36
CA ILE A 11 8.26 -2.25 15.03
C ILE A 11 6.81 -1.88 14.72
N ALA A 12 5.87 -2.79 14.97
CA ALA A 12 4.45 -2.54 14.76
C ALA A 12 3.97 -1.36 15.61
N ALA A 13 4.38 -1.29 16.88
CA ALA A 13 4.05 -0.19 17.77
C ALA A 13 4.62 1.15 17.26
N ALA A 14 5.89 1.17 16.85
CA ALA A 14 6.54 2.36 16.30
C ALA A 14 5.82 2.88 15.04
N LEU A 15 5.44 1.99 14.13
CA LEU A 15 4.67 2.35 12.93
C LEU A 15 3.24 2.83 13.27
N SER A 16 2.58 2.17 14.22
CA SER A 16 1.21 2.49 14.63
C SER A 16 1.07 3.90 15.22
N ALA A 17 2.15 4.43 15.83
CA ALA A 17 2.20 5.80 16.32
C ALA A 17 2.01 6.85 15.20
N HIS A 18 2.19 6.44 13.94
CA HIS A 18 2.00 7.26 12.75
C HIS A 18 0.80 6.82 11.89
N GLY A 19 -0.04 5.92 12.41
CA GLY A 19 -1.17 5.34 11.67
C GLY A 19 -0.77 4.34 10.58
N LEU A 20 0.52 3.97 10.50
CA LEU A 20 1.01 2.89 9.64
C LEU A 20 0.86 1.54 10.34
N THR A 21 0.81 0.47 9.57
CA THR A 21 0.74 -0.90 10.08
C THR A 21 1.74 -1.77 9.35
N LEU A 22 2.25 -2.79 10.05
CA LEU A 22 2.88 -3.92 9.40
C LEU A 22 1.84 -4.66 8.55
N ARG A 23 2.26 -5.08 7.36
CA ARG A 23 1.47 -5.74 6.34
C ARG A 23 2.07 -7.11 5.99
N GLY A 24 2.50 -7.82 7.02
CA GLY A 24 3.18 -9.12 6.89
C GLY A 24 4.65 -9.01 6.46
N GLY A 25 5.25 -10.17 6.23
CA GLY A 25 6.62 -10.30 5.77
C GLY A 25 6.98 -11.73 5.43
N PHE A 26 8.15 -11.95 4.85
CA PHE A 26 8.69 -13.28 4.60
C PHE A 26 10.23 -13.28 4.59
N ASN A 27 10.83 -14.46 4.69
CA ASN A 27 12.24 -14.68 4.43
C ASN A 27 12.43 -15.02 2.95
N PHE A 28 13.41 -14.38 2.30
CA PHE A 28 13.78 -14.71 0.91
C PHE A 28 14.38 -16.11 0.85
N ALA A 29 14.17 -16.83 -0.25
CA ALA A 29 14.84 -18.12 -0.47
C ALA A 29 16.33 -17.88 -0.81
N GLY A 30 17.19 -18.87 -0.53
CA GLY A 30 18.64 -18.72 -0.67
C GLY A 30 19.14 -18.53 -2.10
N ASP A 31 18.31 -18.84 -3.11
CA ASP A 31 18.58 -18.71 -4.54
C ASP A 31 17.83 -17.53 -5.20
N GLU A 32 17.02 -16.78 -4.45
CA GLU A 32 16.33 -15.60 -4.95
C GLU A 32 17.30 -14.41 -5.12
N GLU A 33 17.12 -13.64 -6.20
CA GLU A 33 17.76 -12.32 -6.30
C GLU A 33 17.12 -11.37 -5.28
N THR A 34 17.92 -10.89 -4.33
CA THR A 34 17.44 -10.05 -3.22
C THR A 34 17.98 -8.63 -3.31
N PRO A 35 17.19 -7.63 -2.89
CA PRO A 35 17.70 -6.28 -2.73
C PRO A 35 18.80 -6.26 -1.66
N SER A 36 19.73 -5.31 -1.76
CA SER A 36 20.73 -5.14 -0.71
C SER A 36 20.09 -4.66 0.60
N GLY A 37 20.57 -5.18 1.72
CA GLY A 37 20.27 -4.72 3.07
C GLY A 37 21.04 -3.47 3.43
N LEU A 38 21.09 -3.17 4.73
CA LEU A 38 21.67 -1.94 5.25
C LEU A 38 23.19 -1.84 5.06
N SER A 39 23.91 -2.96 5.17
CA SER A 39 25.37 -3.00 4.99
C SER A 39 25.80 -3.09 3.52
N GLY A 40 24.84 -3.28 2.62
CA GLY A 40 25.08 -3.64 1.22
C GLY A 40 25.08 -5.14 0.96
N GLY A 41 25.00 -5.98 2.01
CA GLY A 41 24.82 -7.43 1.89
C GLY A 41 23.43 -7.81 1.35
N ALA A 42 23.21 -9.09 1.06
CA ALA A 42 21.91 -9.59 0.61
C ALA A 42 20.86 -9.52 1.74
N ALA A 43 19.68 -8.95 1.45
CA ALA A 43 18.56 -9.02 2.39
C ALA A 43 18.07 -10.48 2.52
N ARG A 44 17.86 -10.94 3.74
CA ARG A 44 17.35 -12.27 4.06
C ARG A 44 15.87 -12.27 4.44
N SER A 45 15.35 -11.13 4.86
CA SER A 45 13.92 -10.99 5.14
C SER A 45 13.40 -9.59 4.82
N VAL A 46 12.08 -9.51 4.64
CA VAL A 46 11.37 -8.27 4.38
C VAL A 46 10.12 -8.19 5.24
N LEU A 47 9.88 -7.03 5.85
CA LEU A 47 8.61 -6.66 6.46
C LEU A 47 7.97 -5.57 5.62
N LEU A 48 6.73 -5.78 5.17
CA LEU A 48 5.99 -4.79 4.44
C LEU A 48 5.31 -3.81 5.39
N VAL A 49 5.31 -2.54 5.00
CA VAL A 49 4.71 -1.44 5.74
C VAL A 49 3.70 -0.73 4.87
N GLY A 50 2.54 -0.41 5.44
CA GLY A 50 1.49 0.25 4.70
C GLY A 50 0.43 0.82 5.61
N GLN A 51 -0.77 0.96 5.08
CA GLN A 51 -1.92 1.42 5.85
C GLN A 51 -3.19 0.64 5.52
N ALA A 52 -4.07 0.58 6.51
CA ALA A 52 -5.46 0.19 6.36
C ALA A 52 -6.33 1.44 6.53
N GLY A 53 -7.17 1.71 5.54
CA GLY A 53 -7.96 2.94 5.48
C GLY A 53 -7.10 4.20 5.54
N ALA A 54 -7.67 5.25 6.13
CA ALA A 54 -7.06 6.57 6.21
C ALA A 54 -6.40 6.85 7.57
N ALA A 55 -6.04 5.82 8.34
CA ALA A 55 -5.39 5.99 9.66
C ALA A 55 -4.15 6.91 9.65
N PRO A 56 -3.26 6.87 8.63
CA PRO A 56 -2.14 7.81 8.53
C PRO A 56 -2.51 9.28 8.33
N TRP A 57 -3.72 9.54 7.83
CA TRP A 57 -4.06 10.84 7.24
C TRP A 57 -3.89 12.02 8.20
N PRO A 58 -4.34 11.96 9.46
CA PRO A 58 -4.12 13.04 10.42
C PRO A 58 -2.63 13.27 10.74
N HIS A 59 -1.81 12.22 10.72
CA HIS A 59 -0.36 12.31 10.98
C HIS A 59 0.35 12.96 9.79
N PHE A 60 0.01 12.53 8.58
CA PHE A 60 0.49 13.14 7.35
C PHE A 60 0.12 14.62 7.26
N LEU A 61 -1.12 15.01 7.58
CA LEU A 61 -1.53 16.41 7.54
C LEU A 61 -0.74 17.29 8.50
N ARG A 62 -0.56 16.86 9.76
CA ARG A 62 0.28 17.59 10.73
C ARG A 62 1.72 17.77 10.25
N TRP A 63 2.30 16.71 9.69
CA TRP A 63 3.63 16.79 9.08
C TRP A 63 3.67 17.73 7.88
N LYS A 64 2.62 17.73 7.05
CA LYS A 64 2.54 18.59 5.86
C LYS A 64 2.43 20.07 6.26
N GLU A 65 1.65 20.36 7.30
CA GLU A 65 1.49 21.71 7.86
C GLU A 65 2.78 22.26 8.48
N SER A 66 3.68 21.40 8.96
CA SER A 66 4.98 21.83 9.49
C SER A 66 6.03 22.12 8.41
N GLN A 67 5.73 21.86 7.13
CA GLN A 67 6.68 22.11 6.04
C GLN A 67 6.70 23.61 5.67
N LEU A 68 7.89 24.21 5.70
CA LEU A 68 8.08 25.63 5.35
C LEU A 68 7.93 25.91 3.85
N GLN A 69 8.10 24.88 3.02
CA GLN A 69 8.04 24.97 1.56
C GLN A 69 7.21 23.83 0.98
N ALA A 70 6.78 24.00 -0.26
CA ALA A 70 6.07 22.95 -0.98
C ALA A 70 6.99 21.73 -1.20
N VAL A 71 6.56 20.57 -0.72
CA VAL A 71 7.28 19.31 -0.87
C VAL A 71 6.72 18.54 -2.07
N ALA A 72 7.58 18.16 -3.01
CA ALA A 72 7.22 17.27 -4.10
C ALA A 72 6.85 15.88 -3.55
N ASN A 73 5.77 15.28 -4.06
CA ASN A 73 5.25 13.98 -3.60
C ASN A 73 5.15 13.88 -2.07
N PRO A 74 4.40 14.78 -1.40
CA PRO A 74 4.50 14.99 0.04
C PRO A 74 4.18 13.72 0.85
N LEU A 75 3.23 12.90 0.39
CA LEU A 75 2.88 11.66 1.08
C LEU A 75 3.99 10.60 0.99
N ASP A 76 4.69 10.54 -0.14
CA ASP A 76 5.82 9.64 -0.35
C ASP A 76 7.03 10.09 0.49
N THR A 77 7.27 11.40 0.57
CA THR A 77 8.32 11.97 1.41
C THR A 77 8.06 11.69 2.89
N TRP A 78 6.84 11.98 3.38
CA TRP A 78 6.43 11.65 4.73
C TRP A 78 6.58 10.15 5.05
N SER A 79 6.15 9.28 4.12
CA SER A 79 6.25 7.84 4.31
C SER A 79 7.71 7.39 4.42
N ARG A 80 8.61 7.93 3.59
CA ARG A 80 10.05 7.66 3.64
C ARG A 80 10.68 8.10 4.95
N GLU A 81 10.33 9.28 5.46
CA GLU A 81 10.85 9.77 6.73
C GLU A 81 10.42 8.88 7.90
N VAL A 82 9.14 8.55 8.00
CA VAL A 82 8.62 7.73 9.10
C VAL A 82 9.18 6.30 9.03
N ILE A 83 9.12 5.66 7.86
CA ILE A 83 9.59 4.28 7.69
C ILE A 83 11.12 4.20 7.80
N GLY A 84 11.83 5.21 7.31
CA GLY A 84 13.29 5.32 7.43
C GLY A 84 13.74 5.51 8.87
N GLY A 85 13.03 6.32 9.67
CA GLY A 85 13.28 6.44 11.10
C GLY A 85 13.15 5.10 11.82
N VAL A 86 12.05 4.39 11.59
CA VAL A 86 11.88 3.03 12.13
C VAL A 86 12.98 2.10 11.62
N ALA A 87 13.36 2.15 10.34
CA ALA A 87 14.41 1.29 9.82
C ALA A 87 15.75 1.50 10.54
N ASN A 88 16.12 2.76 10.81
CA ASN A 88 17.34 3.10 11.55
C ASN A 88 17.35 2.53 12.96
N ASP A 89 16.22 2.65 13.68
CA ASP A 89 16.09 2.16 15.07
C ASP A 89 16.25 0.64 15.19
N PHE A 90 15.92 -0.10 14.13
CA PHE A 90 15.93 -1.57 14.10
C PHE A 90 17.02 -2.17 13.20
N GLY A 91 17.96 -1.37 12.69
CA GLY A 91 19.05 -1.85 11.83
C GLY A 91 18.58 -2.45 10.50
N ALA A 92 17.47 -1.94 9.96
CA ALA A 92 16.93 -2.32 8.66
C ALA A 92 17.28 -1.28 7.59
N ARG A 93 17.19 -1.68 6.32
CA ARG A 93 17.12 -0.74 5.20
C ARG A 93 15.66 -0.49 4.84
N ALA A 94 15.23 0.76 4.84
CA ALA A 94 13.94 1.16 4.27
C ALA A 94 14.01 1.22 2.74
N VAL A 95 13.00 0.69 2.07
CA VAL A 95 12.77 0.85 0.63
C VAL A 95 11.32 1.24 0.36
N SER A 96 11.07 1.98 -0.73
CA SER A 96 9.76 2.51 -1.08
C SER A 96 9.25 1.97 -2.44
N PRO A 97 7.93 1.87 -2.65
CA PRO A 97 7.37 1.45 -3.95
C PRO A 97 7.77 2.34 -5.13
N SER A 98 8.10 3.61 -4.87
CA SER A 98 8.53 4.58 -5.89
C SER A 98 10.05 4.63 -6.12
N ASP A 99 10.84 3.80 -5.43
CA ASP A 99 12.30 3.72 -5.65
C ASP A 99 12.61 3.08 -7.01
N ARG A 100 13.76 3.45 -7.59
CA ARG A 100 14.25 2.90 -8.87
C ARG A 100 15.61 2.21 -8.68
N PRO A 101 15.85 1.05 -9.32
CA PRO A 101 14.89 0.25 -10.11
C PRO A 101 13.72 -0.23 -9.25
N TYR A 102 12.55 -0.40 -9.86
CA TYR A 102 11.33 -0.74 -9.12
C TYR A 102 11.44 -2.11 -8.46
N LEU A 103 11.09 -2.16 -7.18
CA LEU A 103 11.00 -3.40 -6.42
C LEU A 103 9.61 -4.02 -6.59
N PRO A 104 9.48 -5.37 -6.54
CA PRO A 104 8.24 -6.06 -6.86
C PRO A 104 7.25 -6.06 -5.68
N PHE A 105 6.89 -4.87 -5.17
CA PHE A 105 6.05 -4.67 -3.99
C PHE A 105 4.72 -5.43 -4.04
N GLN A 106 4.09 -5.51 -5.20
CA GLN A 106 2.84 -6.25 -5.34
C GLN A 106 3.04 -7.77 -5.16
N GLN A 107 4.14 -8.32 -5.71
CA GLN A 107 4.48 -9.74 -5.53
C GLN A 107 4.86 -10.02 -4.07
N TRP A 108 5.62 -9.11 -3.44
CA TRP A 108 5.92 -9.20 -2.01
C TRP A 108 4.66 -9.20 -1.17
N ALA A 109 3.70 -8.31 -1.46
CA ALA A 109 2.42 -8.25 -0.77
C ALA A 109 1.60 -9.53 -0.91
N MET A 110 1.54 -10.09 -2.13
CA MET A 110 0.87 -11.37 -2.38
C MET A 110 1.50 -12.52 -1.58
N ARG A 111 2.84 -12.56 -1.47
CA ARG A 111 3.56 -13.57 -0.67
C ARG A 111 3.39 -13.37 0.84
N ALA A 112 3.55 -12.14 1.31
CA ALA A 112 3.53 -11.79 2.73
C ALA A 112 2.15 -11.97 3.37
N GLU A 113 1.07 -11.71 2.62
CA GLU A 113 -0.29 -11.70 3.14
C GLU A 113 -1.22 -12.69 2.44
N GLY A 114 -0.75 -13.46 1.46
CA GLY A 114 -1.58 -14.42 0.71
C GLY A 114 -2.67 -13.76 -0.14
N LEU A 115 -2.50 -12.49 -0.51
CA LEU A 115 -3.50 -11.72 -1.24
C LEU A 115 -3.52 -12.06 -2.72
N ARG A 116 -4.66 -11.81 -3.36
CA ARG A 116 -4.81 -11.86 -4.83
C ARG A 116 -5.39 -10.56 -5.37
N PRO A 117 -5.10 -10.20 -6.64
CA PRO A 117 -5.71 -9.04 -7.28
C PRO A 117 -7.23 -9.16 -7.39
N SER A 118 -7.93 -8.07 -7.10
CA SER A 118 -9.32 -7.89 -7.52
C SER A 118 -9.40 -7.60 -9.02
N PRO A 119 -10.60 -7.64 -9.64
CA PRO A 119 -10.79 -7.18 -11.02
C PRO A 119 -10.34 -5.73 -11.30
N LEU A 120 -10.14 -4.90 -10.28
CA LEU A 120 -9.63 -3.54 -10.42
C LEU A 120 -8.10 -3.45 -10.35
N GLY A 121 -7.39 -4.59 -10.28
CA GLY A 121 -5.93 -4.66 -10.12
C GLY A 121 -5.40 -4.36 -8.72
N ILE A 122 -6.25 -3.83 -7.82
CA ILE A 122 -5.92 -3.63 -6.41
C ILE A 122 -6.03 -4.98 -5.68
N LEU A 123 -5.04 -5.33 -4.85
CA LEU A 123 -5.10 -6.54 -4.02
C LEU A 123 -6.30 -6.50 -3.06
N MET A 124 -7.08 -7.57 -3.01
CA MET A 124 -8.25 -7.67 -2.13
C MET A 124 -7.85 -8.18 -0.75
N HIS A 125 -7.95 -7.34 0.29
CA HIS A 125 -7.71 -7.75 1.67
C HIS A 125 -9.01 -8.29 2.31
N PRO A 126 -8.97 -9.41 3.05
CA PRO A 126 -10.17 -10.01 3.65
C PRO A 126 -10.87 -9.11 4.69
N GLN A 127 -10.15 -8.17 5.29
CA GLN A 127 -10.69 -7.22 6.26
C GLN A 127 -10.87 -5.80 5.71
N TYR A 128 -9.92 -5.33 4.90
CA TYR A 128 -9.85 -3.93 4.47
C TYR A 128 -10.47 -3.71 3.10
N GLY A 129 -10.94 -4.80 2.46
CA GLY A 129 -11.38 -4.78 1.08
C GLY A 129 -10.30 -4.22 0.16
N LEU A 130 -10.67 -3.23 -0.63
CA LEU A 130 -9.74 -2.51 -1.50
C LEU A 130 -9.06 -1.33 -0.81
N TRP A 131 -9.36 -1.02 0.46
CA TRP A 131 -8.98 0.24 1.12
C TRP A 131 -7.73 0.10 1.97
N HIS A 132 -6.65 -0.28 1.31
CA HIS A 132 -5.32 -0.36 1.91
C HIS A 132 -4.27 -0.01 0.86
N ALA A 133 -3.03 0.18 1.29
CA ALA A 133 -1.88 0.34 0.40
C ALA A 133 -0.58 0.02 1.14
N TYR A 134 0.49 -0.16 0.36
CA TYR A 134 1.86 -0.32 0.82
C TYR A 134 2.62 0.98 0.60
N ARG A 135 3.46 1.34 1.57
CA ARG A 135 4.21 2.61 1.61
C ARG A 135 5.71 2.42 1.69
N GLY A 136 6.15 1.25 2.15
CA GLY A 136 7.55 0.89 2.18
C GLY A 136 7.74 -0.52 2.69
N ALA A 137 8.99 -0.93 2.79
CA ALA A 137 9.38 -2.19 3.39
C ALA A 137 10.67 -2.02 4.18
N LEU A 138 10.83 -2.85 5.20
CA LEU A 138 12.04 -2.95 6.01
C LEU A 138 12.78 -4.22 5.58
N LEU A 139 13.98 -4.05 5.05
CA LEU A 139 14.86 -5.15 4.64
C LEU A 139 15.87 -5.44 5.74
N PHE A 140 16.00 -6.71 6.11
CA PHE A 140 16.97 -7.17 7.11
C PHE A 140 17.92 -8.19 6.48
N GLU A 141 19.18 -8.18 6.91
CA GLU A 141 20.22 -9.14 6.50
C GLU A 141 20.19 -10.42 7.35
N VAL A 142 19.15 -10.58 8.16
CA VAL A 142 18.88 -11.77 8.99
C VAL A 142 17.49 -12.30 8.67
N GLU A 143 17.30 -13.61 8.88
CA GLU A 143 15.98 -14.21 8.85
C GLU A 143 15.18 -13.81 10.08
N ILE A 144 13.88 -13.61 9.90
CA ILE A 144 12.94 -13.28 10.96
C ILE A 144 11.94 -14.44 11.08
N ALA A 145 11.59 -14.81 12.31
CA ALA A 145 10.55 -15.80 12.56
C ALA A 145 9.18 -15.19 12.23
N LEU A 146 8.62 -15.54 11.07
CA LEU A 146 7.39 -15.00 10.53
C LEU A 146 6.34 -16.10 10.39
N HIS A 147 5.06 -15.72 10.55
CA HIS A 147 3.96 -16.63 10.32
C HIS A 147 3.55 -16.57 8.86
N GLU A 148 3.48 -17.74 8.22
CA GLU A 148 2.95 -17.82 6.86
C GLU A 148 1.44 -17.56 6.84
N PRO A 149 0.93 -16.79 5.87
CA PRO A 149 -0.49 -16.59 5.71
C PRO A 149 -1.18 -17.93 5.37
N ARG A 150 -2.24 -18.28 6.11
CA ARG A 150 -3.03 -19.49 5.90
C ARG A 150 -4.51 -19.17 5.83
N GLY A 151 -5.23 -19.82 4.91
CA GLY A 151 -6.70 -19.72 4.81
C GLY A 151 -7.22 -18.33 4.43
N VAL A 152 -6.41 -17.54 3.71
CA VAL A 152 -6.79 -16.17 3.31
C VAL A 152 -7.90 -16.23 2.26
N ILE A 153 -9.08 -15.74 2.62
CA ILE A 153 -10.23 -15.68 1.72
C ILE A 153 -10.09 -14.53 0.72
N HIS A 154 -10.73 -14.67 -0.44
CA HIS A 154 -10.79 -13.62 -1.45
C HIS A 154 -12.23 -13.14 -1.64
N LEU A 155 -12.53 -11.92 -1.18
CA LEU A 155 -13.92 -11.41 -1.11
C LEU A 155 -14.60 -11.24 -2.47
N CYS A 156 -13.85 -11.18 -3.57
CA CYS A 156 -14.48 -11.17 -4.89
C CYS A 156 -15.16 -12.50 -5.23
N ASP A 157 -14.71 -13.61 -4.63
CA ASP A 157 -15.23 -14.95 -4.92
C ASP A 157 -16.65 -15.13 -4.36
N THR A 158 -17.00 -14.36 -3.32
CA THR A 158 -18.35 -14.33 -2.73
C THR A 158 -19.20 -13.16 -3.23
N CYS A 159 -18.62 -12.26 -4.04
CA CYS A 159 -19.30 -11.10 -4.59
C CYS A 159 -20.03 -11.47 -5.90
N VAL A 160 -21.33 -11.77 -5.82
CA VAL A 160 -22.12 -12.13 -7.00
C VAL A 160 -22.29 -10.93 -7.94
N ASP A 161 -22.77 -9.80 -7.42
CA ASP A 161 -23.24 -8.66 -8.23
C ASP A 161 -22.14 -7.86 -8.92
N LYS A 162 -20.92 -7.92 -8.36
CA LYS A 162 -19.71 -7.18 -8.80
C LYS A 162 -20.02 -5.74 -9.22
N PRO A 163 -20.62 -4.91 -8.34
CA PRO A 163 -21.02 -3.55 -8.68
C PRO A 163 -19.84 -2.69 -9.15
N CYS A 164 -18.62 -2.98 -8.67
CA CYS A 164 -17.39 -2.35 -9.13
C CYS A 164 -17.04 -2.56 -10.61
N LEU A 165 -17.74 -3.43 -11.34
CA LEU A 165 -17.56 -3.57 -12.79
C LEU A 165 -18.61 -2.78 -13.58
N LYS A 166 -19.50 -2.04 -12.91
CA LYS A 166 -20.61 -1.34 -13.58
C LYS A 166 -20.56 0.17 -13.33
N SER A 167 -19.60 0.65 -12.55
CA SER A 167 -19.59 2.04 -12.06
C SER A 167 -18.64 2.95 -12.83
N CYS A 168 -17.64 2.41 -13.54
CA CYS A 168 -16.73 3.22 -14.33
C CYS A 168 -17.37 3.65 -15.65
N PRO A 169 -17.49 4.97 -15.91
CA PRO A 169 -18.10 5.48 -17.13
C PRO A 169 -17.28 5.19 -18.40
N VAL A 170 -16.03 4.73 -18.24
CA VAL A 170 -15.12 4.41 -19.36
C VAL A 170 -14.55 3.00 -19.28
N SER A 171 -15.12 2.14 -18.42
CA SER A 171 -14.73 0.74 -18.25
C SER A 171 -13.21 0.53 -18.20
N ALA A 172 -12.52 1.31 -17.36
CA ALA A 172 -11.06 1.31 -17.31
C ALA A 172 -10.45 0.07 -16.60
N TYR A 173 -11.23 -0.99 -16.42
CA TYR A 173 -10.80 -2.27 -15.86
C TYR A 173 -10.86 -3.32 -16.98
N SER A 174 -9.95 -4.30 -16.96
CA SER A 174 -10.04 -5.48 -17.80
C SER A 174 -9.41 -6.68 -17.12
N ALA A 175 -9.60 -7.87 -17.70
CA ALA A 175 -8.88 -9.07 -17.26
C ALA A 175 -7.36 -8.94 -17.46
N ASP A 176 -6.93 -8.14 -18.45
CA ASP A 176 -5.52 -7.97 -18.82
C ASP A 176 -4.84 -6.82 -18.06
N GLY A 177 -5.61 -5.94 -17.42
CA GLY A 177 -5.07 -4.90 -16.56
C GLY A 177 -5.93 -3.63 -16.48
N PHE A 178 -5.37 -2.62 -15.80
CA PHE A 178 -5.99 -1.31 -15.68
C PHE A 178 -5.70 -0.46 -16.93
N ALA A 179 -6.75 0.03 -17.60
CA ALA A 179 -6.64 0.90 -18.77
C ALA A 179 -6.26 2.33 -18.34
N TYR A 180 -5.00 2.49 -17.94
CA TYR A 180 -4.45 3.70 -17.34
C TYR A 180 -4.71 4.95 -18.19
N GLU A 181 -4.39 4.92 -19.48
CA GLU A 181 -4.53 6.08 -20.36
C GLU A 181 -6.00 6.50 -20.54
N THR A 182 -6.91 5.55 -20.71
CA THR A 182 -8.35 5.80 -20.82
C THR A 182 -8.90 6.42 -19.54
N CYS A 183 -8.52 5.89 -18.38
CA CYS A 183 -8.92 6.44 -17.09
C CYS A 183 -8.37 7.86 -16.90
N LEU A 184 -7.09 8.07 -17.20
CA LEU A 184 -6.43 9.37 -17.06
C LEU A 184 -7.07 10.43 -17.95
N ALA A 185 -7.36 10.08 -19.22
CA ALA A 185 -8.06 10.95 -20.15
C ALA A 185 -9.46 11.35 -19.62
N HIS A 186 -10.24 10.38 -19.13
CA HIS A 186 -11.54 10.66 -18.52
C HIS A 186 -11.43 11.56 -17.29
N VAL A 187 -10.52 11.24 -16.36
CA VAL A 187 -10.29 12.00 -15.12
C VAL A 187 -9.86 13.43 -15.41
N ARG A 188 -9.08 13.68 -16.48
CA ARG A 188 -8.68 15.04 -16.89
C ARG A 188 -9.77 15.79 -17.67
N GLY A 189 -10.70 15.08 -18.30
CA GLY A 189 -11.79 15.63 -19.10
C GLY A 189 -12.88 16.36 -18.29
N GLN A 190 -13.82 16.96 -19.02
CA GLN A 190 -14.93 17.76 -18.45
C GLN A 190 -15.81 16.91 -17.51
N SER A 191 -16.14 15.69 -17.90
CA SER A 191 -16.98 14.76 -17.12
C SER A 191 -16.23 14.04 -16.00
N GLY A 192 -14.92 14.27 -15.83
CA GLY A 192 -14.10 13.59 -14.82
C GLY A 192 -14.25 14.13 -13.40
N ALA A 193 -15.04 15.19 -13.18
CA ALA A 193 -15.19 15.84 -11.88
C ALA A 193 -15.60 14.87 -10.74
N PRO A 194 -16.57 13.95 -10.92
CA PRO A 194 -16.92 12.98 -9.89
C PRO A 194 -15.75 12.08 -9.48
N CYS A 195 -14.92 11.65 -10.44
CA CYS A 195 -13.73 10.85 -10.15
C CYS A 195 -12.66 11.68 -9.43
N ARG A 196 -12.49 12.96 -9.80
CA ARG A 196 -11.49 13.84 -9.17
C ARG A 196 -11.82 14.17 -7.71
N THR A 197 -13.09 14.36 -7.37
CA THR A 197 -13.50 14.78 -6.02
C THR A 197 -13.94 13.61 -5.14
N GLY A 198 -14.55 12.58 -5.73
CA GLY A 198 -15.10 11.42 -5.03
C GLY A 198 -14.24 10.16 -5.08
N GLY A 199 -13.14 10.16 -5.84
CA GLY A 199 -12.31 8.98 -6.06
C GLY A 199 -12.81 8.07 -7.18
N CYS A 200 -12.14 6.93 -7.35
CA CYS A 200 -12.52 5.91 -8.33
C CYS A 200 -13.93 5.37 -8.03
N LEU A 201 -14.85 5.50 -9.00
CA LEU A 201 -16.24 5.06 -8.85
C LEU A 201 -16.35 3.55 -8.66
N ASP A 202 -15.56 2.75 -9.40
CA ASP A 202 -15.52 1.29 -9.23
C ASP A 202 -15.09 0.87 -7.82
N ARG A 203 -14.04 1.52 -7.30
CA ARG A 203 -13.54 1.22 -5.95
C ARG A 203 -14.57 1.57 -4.88
N ASN A 204 -15.27 2.70 -5.04
CA ASN A 204 -16.36 3.11 -4.15
C ASN A 204 -17.62 2.24 -4.28
N ALA A 205 -17.82 1.56 -5.41
CA ALA A 205 -18.92 0.64 -5.58
C ALA A 205 -18.66 -0.73 -4.91
N CYS A 206 -17.40 -1.05 -4.58
CA CYS A 206 -17.08 -2.29 -3.86
C CYS A 206 -17.77 -2.31 -2.47
N PRO A 207 -18.54 -3.36 -2.14
CA PRO A 207 -19.27 -3.44 -0.86
C PRO A 207 -18.39 -3.92 0.30
N TYR A 208 -17.15 -4.33 0.05
CA TYR A 208 -16.26 -4.89 1.07
C TYR A 208 -15.27 -3.85 1.60
N GLY A 209 -14.99 -3.93 2.90
CA GLY A 209 -14.06 -3.02 3.58
C GLY A 209 -14.58 -1.57 3.66
N VAL A 210 -15.90 -1.38 3.65
CA VAL A 210 -16.54 -0.05 3.68
C VAL A 210 -16.11 0.80 4.88
N ASP A 211 -15.87 0.18 6.03
CA ASP A 211 -15.40 0.87 7.24
C ASP A 211 -13.98 1.44 7.09
N TYR A 212 -13.21 0.90 6.14
CA TYR A 212 -11.86 1.36 5.81
C TYR A 212 -11.86 2.35 4.63
N ARG A 213 -13.03 2.62 4.03
CA ARG A 213 -13.13 3.52 2.88
C ARG A 213 -12.49 4.85 3.19
N TYR A 214 -11.61 5.28 2.29
CA TYR A 214 -10.95 6.57 2.43
C TYR A 214 -12.02 7.67 2.41
N PRO A 215 -11.96 8.64 3.35
CA PRO A 215 -12.90 9.75 3.32
C PRO A 215 -12.64 10.61 2.07
N PRO A 216 -13.65 11.38 1.59
CA PRO A 216 -13.59 12.04 0.28
C PRO A 216 -12.32 12.88 0.05
N GLN A 217 -11.84 13.59 1.07
CA GLN A 217 -10.63 14.42 0.98
C GLN A 217 -9.35 13.61 0.70
N VAL A 218 -9.26 12.38 1.21
CA VAL A 218 -8.12 11.47 0.94
C VAL A 218 -8.21 10.93 -0.47
N GLN A 219 -9.41 10.61 -0.93
CA GLN A 219 -9.64 10.16 -2.30
C GLN A 219 -9.30 11.27 -3.30
N ALA A 220 -9.79 12.49 -3.06
CA ALA A 220 -9.49 13.65 -3.89
C ALA A 220 -7.98 13.95 -3.94
N PHE A 221 -7.27 13.84 -2.81
CA PHE A 221 -5.82 13.98 -2.76
C PHE A 221 -5.10 12.98 -3.68
N HIS A 222 -5.49 11.71 -3.62
CA HIS A 222 -4.90 10.69 -4.50
C HIS A 222 -5.25 10.90 -5.97
N MET A 223 -6.46 11.37 -6.27
CA MET A 223 -6.89 11.62 -7.64
C MET A 223 -6.24 12.86 -8.25
N ALA A 224 -5.89 13.87 -7.45
CA ALA A 224 -5.08 15.00 -7.89
C ALA A 224 -3.69 14.51 -8.35
N ALA A 225 -3.03 13.70 -7.52
CA ALA A 225 -1.73 13.10 -7.86
C ALA A 225 -1.83 12.21 -9.11
N PHE A 226 -2.85 11.35 -9.21
CA PHE A 226 -3.10 10.53 -10.40
C PHE A 226 -3.30 11.36 -11.67
N ALA A 227 -4.00 12.49 -11.57
CA ALA A 227 -4.21 13.41 -12.69
C ALA A 227 -2.96 14.24 -13.04
N GLY A 228 -1.86 14.13 -12.28
CA GLY A 228 -0.67 14.96 -12.42
C GLY A 228 -0.91 16.43 -12.08
N ARG A 229 -1.67 16.69 -11.02
CA ARG A 229 -2.03 18.02 -10.52
C ARG A 229 -1.56 18.23 -9.09
#